data_AF-A0A7H4ME04-F1
#
_entry.id   AF-A0A7H4ME04-F1
#
_cell.length_a   1.000
_cell.length_b   1.000
_cell.length_c   1.000
_cell.angle_alpha   90.00
_cell.angle_beta   90.00
_cell.angle_gamma   90.00
#
_symmetry.space_group_name_H-M   'P 1'
#
loop_
_entity.id
_entity.type
_entity.pdbx_description
1 polymer ?
#
loop_
_entity_poly.entity_id
_entity_poly.type
_entity_poly.pdbx_seq_one_letter_code
_entity_poly.pdbx_strand_id
1 'polypeptide(L)'
;MEAMLVRLAIERGGDEWEAELLARAHLLNKLESCDASERLLDEWDQRHQAFHTAIVAGCGSQYLLQMRERLFDLAARYRFIWLRTTVLSVEMLEDKHVQHQTLLDAILARDAETSQRADARALTDPYPDYSTGDGWQAVVILSQALGLIVRLRPGEANLPPQPSLAR
;
A
#
# COMPACT_ATOMS: atom_id res chain seq x y z
N MET A 1 -9.46 1.67 -1.00
CA MET A 1 -9.33 2.47 -2.24
C MET A 1 -8.46 1.76 -3.25
N GLU A 2 -7.26 1.28 -2.87
CA GLU A 2 -6.34 0.53 -3.74
C GLU A 2 -6.99 -0.61 -4.56
N ALA A 3 -7.61 -1.59 -3.89
CA ALA A 3 -8.29 -2.70 -4.59
C ALA A 3 -9.30 -2.25 -5.67
N MET A 4 -10.03 -1.15 -5.46
CA MET A 4 -10.93 -0.60 -6.47
C MET A 4 -10.14 -0.04 -7.67
N LEU A 5 -9.03 0.65 -7.41
CA LEU A 5 -8.17 1.21 -8.46
C LEU A 5 -7.44 0.13 -9.26
N VAL A 6 -6.99 -0.95 -8.61
CA VAL A 6 -6.39 -2.12 -9.28
C VAL A 6 -7.38 -2.73 -10.28
N ARG A 7 -8.62 -2.96 -9.86
CA ARG A 7 -9.66 -3.46 -10.75
C ARG A 7 -9.94 -2.53 -11.92
N LEU A 8 -10.06 -1.22 -11.66
CA LEU A 8 -10.26 -0.23 -12.73
C LEU A 8 -9.08 -0.19 -13.70
N ALA A 9 -7.85 -0.38 -13.20
CA ALA A 9 -6.67 -0.42 -14.04
C ALA A 9 -6.64 -1.67 -14.93
N ILE A 10 -7.01 -2.83 -14.38
CA ILE A 10 -7.18 -4.07 -15.17
C ILE A 10 -8.28 -3.92 -16.22
N GLU A 11 -9.39 -3.26 -15.90
CA GLU A 11 -10.51 -3.07 -16.83
C GLU A 11 -10.21 -2.07 -17.97
N ARG A 12 -9.29 -1.11 -17.76
CA ARG A 12 -9.12 0.05 -18.65
C ARG A 12 -7.71 0.21 -19.23
N GLY A 13 -6.70 -0.38 -18.60
CA GLY A 13 -5.30 -0.25 -19.00
C GLY A 13 -5.02 -0.98 -20.31
N GLY A 14 -4.21 -0.35 -21.17
CA GLY A 14 -3.73 -0.94 -22.43
C GLY A 14 -2.28 -1.42 -22.35
N ASP A 15 -1.73 -1.78 -23.50
CA ASP A 15 -0.39 -2.40 -23.60
C ASP A 15 0.73 -1.48 -23.10
N GLU A 16 0.64 -0.16 -23.35
CA GLU A 16 1.64 0.80 -22.85
C GLU A 16 1.65 0.87 -21.31
N TRP A 17 0.49 0.68 -20.67
CA TRP A 17 0.40 0.63 -19.22
C TRP A 17 0.99 -0.67 -18.66
N GLU A 18 0.73 -1.81 -19.30
CA GLU A 18 1.35 -3.08 -18.90
C GLU A 18 2.87 -3.05 -19.05
N ALA A 19 3.38 -2.45 -20.13
CA ALA A 19 4.82 -2.28 -20.35
C ALA A 19 5.47 -1.43 -19.24
N GLU A 20 4.84 -0.31 -18.87
CA GLU A 20 5.32 0.53 -17.77
C GLU A 20 5.27 -0.22 -16.43
N LEU A 21 4.20 -0.97 -16.16
CA LEU A 21 4.07 -1.79 -14.96
C LEU A 21 5.20 -2.83 -14.87
N LEU A 22 5.47 -3.55 -15.96
CA LEU A 22 6.57 -4.51 -16.06
C LEU A 22 7.93 -3.84 -15.80
N ALA A 23 8.16 -2.66 -16.37
CA ALA A 23 9.40 -1.91 -16.14
C ALA A 23 9.58 -1.53 -14.67
N ARG A 24 8.51 -1.07 -14.00
CA ARG A 24 8.57 -0.72 -12.57
C ARG A 24 8.75 -1.95 -11.68
N ALA A 25 8.10 -3.07 -12.00
CA ALA A 25 8.31 -4.33 -11.30
C ALA A 25 9.77 -4.81 -11.43
N HIS A 26 10.34 -4.76 -12.63
CA HIS A 26 11.74 -5.11 -12.86
C HIS A 26 12.69 -4.22 -12.05
N LEU A 27 12.46 -2.90 -12.04
CA LEU A 27 13.26 -1.97 -11.26
C LEU A 27 13.15 -2.26 -9.75
N LEU A 28 11.96 -2.56 -9.23
CA LEU A 28 11.80 -2.93 -7.83
C LEU A 28 12.61 -4.19 -7.49
N ASN A 29 12.49 -5.25 -8.31
CA ASN A 29 13.15 -6.53 -8.09
C ASN A 29 14.68 -6.50 -8.24
N LYS A 30 15.22 -5.49 -8.92
CA LYS A 30 16.68 -5.31 -9.08
C LYS A 30 17.37 -4.81 -7.81
N LEU A 31 16.63 -4.40 -6.78
CA LEU A 31 17.22 -4.06 -5.49
C LEU A 31 17.67 -5.35 -4.79
N GLU A 32 18.97 -5.62 -4.86
CA GLU A 32 19.60 -6.72 -4.13
C GLU A 32 19.84 -6.34 -2.67
N SER A 33 19.47 -7.24 -1.76
CA SER A 33 19.57 -7.05 -0.31
C SER A 33 20.97 -7.40 0.22
N CYS A 34 22.01 -6.74 -0.31
CA CYS A 34 23.39 -7.05 0.07
C CYS A 34 23.81 -6.39 1.41
N ASP A 35 23.18 -5.27 1.78
CA ASP A 35 23.40 -4.54 3.03
C ASP A 35 22.18 -3.67 3.36
N ALA A 36 21.47 -4.00 4.45
CA ALA A 36 20.33 -3.24 4.95
C ALA A 36 20.77 -1.87 5.50
N SER A 37 20.92 -0.89 4.60
CA SER A 37 21.25 0.50 4.92
C SER A 37 20.03 1.41 4.80
N GLU A 38 20.04 2.55 5.49
CA GLU A 38 18.97 3.57 5.36
C GLU A 38 18.80 4.02 3.91
N ARG A 39 19.89 4.12 3.15
CA ARG A 39 19.86 4.43 1.71
C ARG A 39 19.12 3.36 0.90
N LEU A 40 19.32 2.08 1.22
CA LEU A 40 18.63 0.98 0.53
C LEU A 40 17.13 1.01 0.83
N LEU A 41 16.75 1.35 2.08
CA LEU A 41 15.34 1.50 2.46
C LEU A 41 14.65 2.64 1.71
N ASP A 42 15.31 3.80 1.62
CA ASP A 42 14.78 4.94 0.87
C ASP A 42 14.61 4.60 -0.61
N GLU A 43 15.59 3.91 -1.20
CA GLU A 43 15.54 3.49 -2.60
C GLU A 43 14.45 2.44 -2.84
N TRP A 44 14.32 1.47 -1.93
CA TRP A 44 13.25 0.48 -1.98
C TRP A 44 11.88 1.13 -1.85
N ASP A 45 11.70 2.06 -0.91
CA ASP A 45 10.41 2.77 -0.74
C ASP A 45 10.02 3.56 -1.99
N GLN A 46 10.98 4.23 -2.61
CA GLN A 46 10.76 4.96 -3.85
C GLN A 46 10.35 4.03 -5.00
N ARG A 47 11.06 2.90 -5.18
CA ARG A 47 10.73 1.93 -6.24
C ARG A 47 9.40 1.21 -5.95
N HIS A 48 9.11 0.92 -4.69
CA HIS A 48 7.86 0.33 -4.24
C HIS A 48 6.68 1.27 -4.52
N GLN A 49 6.81 2.56 -4.20
CA GLN A 49 5.80 3.57 -4.50
C GLN A 49 5.60 3.73 -6.02
N ALA A 50 6.68 3.72 -6.79
CA ALA A 50 6.60 3.79 -8.25
C ALA A 50 5.87 2.57 -8.84
N PHE A 51 6.15 1.36 -8.34
CA PHE A 51 5.46 0.13 -8.72
C PHE A 51 3.95 0.21 -8.43
N HIS A 52 3.57 0.52 -7.19
CA HIS A 52 2.15 0.65 -6.83
C HIS A 52 1.43 1.78 -7.57
N THR A 53 2.14 2.86 -7.90
CA THR A 53 1.59 3.93 -8.73
C THR A 53 1.35 3.47 -10.17
N ALA A 54 2.28 2.70 -10.75
CA ALA A 54 2.12 2.13 -12.08
C ALA A 54 0.96 1.14 -12.15
N ILE A 55 0.74 0.31 -11.11
CA ILE A 55 -0.42 -0.59 -11.03
C ILE A 55 -1.72 0.19 -11.25
N VAL A 56 -1.94 1.27 -10.50
CA VAL A 56 -3.21 1.99 -10.52
C VAL A 56 -3.31 3.00 -11.67
N ALA A 57 -2.21 3.34 -12.34
CA ALA A 57 -2.17 4.34 -13.42
C ALA A 57 -3.13 3.99 -14.57
N GLY A 58 -3.36 2.70 -14.82
CA GLY A 58 -4.30 2.21 -15.82
C GLY A 58 -5.77 2.55 -15.53
N CYS A 59 -6.14 3.03 -14.34
CA CYS A 59 -7.54 3.26 -13.96
C CYS A 59 -8.24 4.37 -14.79
N GLY A 60 -7.47 5.16 -15.55
CA GLY A 60 -8.01 6.15 -16.49
C GLY A 60 -8.72 7.33 -15.84
N SER A 61 -8.49 7.61 -14.54
CA SER A 61 -9.11 8.71 -13.82
C SER A 61 -8.09 9.53 -13.04
N GLN A 62 -7.73 10.70 -13.58
CA GLN A 62 -6.79 11.64 -12.95
C GLN A 62 -7.24 12.07 -11.55
N TYR A 63 -8.56 12.23 -11.34
CA TYR A 63 -9.10 12.59 -10.04
C TYR A 63 -8.85 11.49 -8.98
N LEU A 64 -9.04 10.22 -9.35
CA LEU A 64 -8.79 9.10 -8.45
C LEU A 64 -7.30 8.94 -8.11
N LEU A 65 -6.43 9.17 -9.10
CA LEU A 65 -4.97 9.16 -8.89
C LEU A 65 -4.54 10.26 -7.92
N GLN A 66 -5.04 11.49 -8.09
CA GLN A 66 -4.75 12.60 -7.18
C GLN A 66 -5.27 12.35 -5.74
N MET A 67 -6.45 11.75 -5.60
CA MET A 67 -6.99 11.39 -4.29
C MET A 67 -6.11 10.35 -3.59
N ARG A 68 -5.67 9.32 -4.34
CA ARG A 68 -4.75 8.31 -3.83
C ARG A 68 -3.44 8.91 -3.39
N GLU A 69 -2.83 9.77 -4.21
CA GLU A 69 -1.57 10.45 -3.90
C GLU A 69 -1.65 11.19 -2.56
N ARG A 70 -2.71 11.97 -2.34
CA ARG A 70 -2.93 12.67 -1.06
C ARG A 70 -3.03 11.72 0.13
N LEU A 71 -3.69 10.57 -0.03
CA LEU A 71 -3.78 9.57 1.04
C LEU A 71 -2.43 8.91 1.33
N PHE A 72 -1.62 8.67 0.28
CA PHE A 72 -0.26 8.17 0.42
C PHE A 72 0.65 9.17 1.15
N ASP A 73 0.54 10.45 0.84
CA ASP A 73 1.30 11.51 1.53
C ASP A 73 0.94 11.59 3.02
N LEU A 74 -0.36 11.53 3.34
CA LEU A 74 -0.83 11.49 4.74
C LEU A 74 -0.31 10.25 5.48
N ALA A 75 -0.15 9.13 4.77
CA ALA A 75 0.38 7.89 5.32
C ALA A 75 1.91 7.80 5.31
N ALA A 76 2.62 8.74 4.67
CA ALA A 76 4.06 8.63 4.40
C ALA A 76 4.90 8.46 5.68
N ARG A 77 4.60 9.23 6.72
CA ARG A 77 5.29 9.12 8.02
C ARG A 77 5.11 7.75 8.67
N TYR A 78 3.93 7.15 8.53
CA TYR A 78 3.65 5.83 9.11
C TYR A 78 4.29 4.70 8.28
N ARG A 79 4.29 4.83 6.95
CA ARG A 79 5.00 3.94 6.04
C ARG A 79 6.50 3.91 6.35
N PHE A 80 7.12 5.07 6.57
CA PHE A 80 8.53 5.15 6.95
C PHE A 80 8.85 4.37 8.24
N ILE A 81 8.00 4.50 9.27
CA ILE A 81 8.16 3.74 10.52
C ILE A 81 8.01 2.23 10.26
N TRP A 82 6.98 1.83 9.51
CA TRP A 82 6.72 0.44 9.17
C TRP A 82 7.88 -0.20 8.38
N LEU A 83 8.47 0.50 7.42
CA LEU A 83 9.60 -0.03 6.64
C LEU A 83 10.81 -0.35 7.52
N ARG A 84 11.11 0.54 8.46
CA ARG A 84 12.20 0.33 9.43
C ARG A 84 11.94 -0.80 10.43
N THR A 85 10.72 -1.30 10.55
CA THR A 85 10.42 -2.44 11.42
C THR A 85 10.17 -3.74 10.66
N THR A 86 9.93 -3.66 9.35
CA THR A 86 9.33 -4.76 8.57
C THR A 86 10.07 -5.09 7.27
N VAL A 87 11.06 -4.29 6.85
CA VAL A 87 11.82 -4.54 5.61
C VAL A 87 13.33 -4.42 5.92
N LEU A 88 13.77 -5.09 6.99
CA LEU A 88 15.15 -5.02 7.47
C LEU A 88 15.92 -6.34 7.40
N SER A 89 15.29 -7.45 6.99
CA SER A 89 15.98 -8.71 6.74
C SER A 89 15.90 -9.10 5.28
N VAL A 90 16.88 -9.90 4.84
CA VAL A 90 16.92 -10.51 3.51
C VAL A 90 15.65 -11.32 3.26
N GLU A 91 15.23 -12.13 4.24
CA GLU A 91 14.01 -12.96 4.18
C GLU A 91 12.75 -12.13 3.93
N MET A 92 12.60 -10.99 4.64
CA MET A 92 11.43 -10.13 4.45
C MET A 92 11.40 -9.46 3.06
N LEU A 93 12.57 -9.12 2.51
CA LEU A 93 12.67 -8.58 1.15
C LEU A 93 12.32 -9.65 0.11
N GLU A 94 12.75 -10.89 0.30
CA GLU A 94 12.38 -12.02 -0.55
C GLU A 94 10.88 -12.29 -0.50
N ASP A 95 10.27 -12.30 0.70
CA ASP A 95 8.82 -12.44 0.85
C ASP A 95 8.05 -11.34 0.14
N LYS A 96 8.53 -10.09 0.23
CA LYS A 96 7.92 -8.96 -0.49
C LYS A 96 8.06 -9.13 -2.00
N HIS A 97 9.20 -9.57 -2.51
CA HIS A 97 9.36 -9.91 -3.93
C HIS A 97 8.34 -10.97 -4.38
N VAL A 98 8.14 -12.04 -3.61
CA VAL A 98 7.14 -13.08 -3.94
C VAL A 98 5.72 -12.50 -3.97
N GLN A 99 5.38 -11.65 -3.01
CA GLN A 99 4.07 -10.98 -2.96
C GLN A 99 3.86 -10.06 -4.17
N HIS A 100 4.85 -9.24 -4.53
CA HIS A 100 4.78 -8.34 -5.68
C HIS A 100 4.72 -9.10 -7.00
N GLN A 101 5.47 -10.19 -7.14
CA GLN A 101 5.41 -11.05 -8.32
C GLN A 101 4.03 -11.69 -8.47
N THR A 102 3.46 -12.21 -7.38
CA THR A 102 2.10 -12.79 -7.38
C THR A 102 1.05 -11.76 -7.82
N LEU A 103 1.16 -10.52 -7.35
CA LEU A 103 0.27 -9.44 -7.74
C LEU A 103 0.45 -9.08 -9.23
N LEU A 104 1.69 -8.95 -9.69
CA LEU A 104 2.01 -8.66 -11.08
C LEU A 104 1.41 -9.72 -12.02
N ASP A 105 1.63 -11.01 -11.71
CA ASP A 105 1.13 -12.12 -12.52
C ASP A 105 -0.39 -12.11 -12.61
N ALA A 106 -1.09 -11.82 -11.50
CA ALA A 106 -2.54 -11.69 -11.49
C ALA A 106 -3.04 -10.50 -12.33
N ILE A 107 -2.32 -9.37 -12.30
CA ILE A 107 -2.66 -8.18 -13.10
C ILE A 107 -2.49 -8.48 -14.60
N LEU A 108 -1.37 -9.10 -14.99
CA LEU A 108 -1.08 -9.45 -16.38
C LEU A 108 -2.03 -10.52 -16.91
N ALA A 109 -2.51 -11.43 -16.04
CA ALA A 109 -3.57 -12.37 -16.38
C ALA A 109 -4.96 -11.73 -16.47
N ARG A 110 -5.07 -10.42 -16.20
CA ARG A 110 -6.33 -9.65 -16.11
C ARG A 110 -7.32 -10.25 -15.09
N ASP A 111 -6.82 -10.95 -14.07
CA ASP A 111 -7.62 -11.50 -12.98
C ASP A 111 -7.82 -10.45 -11.89
N ALA A 112 -8.89 -9.67 -12.03
CA ALA A 112 -9.21 -8.61 -11.09
C ALA A 112 -9.46 -9.13 -9.66
N GLU A 113 -10.04 -10.32 -9.49
CA GLU A 113 -10.36 -10.85 -8.16
C GLU A 113 -9.08 -11.24 -7.42
N THR A 114 -8.21 -12.02 -8.08
CA THR A 114 -6.93 -12.42 -7.49
C THR A 114 -6.02 -11.21 -7.28
N SER A 115 -6.01 -10.25 -8.20
CA SER A 115 -5.24 -9.02 -8.05
C SER A 115 -5.68 -8.21 -6.84
N GLN A 116 -6.99 -8.03 -6.64
CA GLN A 116 -7.52 -7.33 -5.46
C GLN A 116 -7.15 -8.03 -4.15
N ARG A 117 -7.21 -9.36 -4.14
CA ARG A 117 -6.86 -10.17 -2.97
C ARG A 117 -5.36 -10.10 -2.66
N ALA A 118 -4.52 -10.19 -3.70
CA ALA A 118 -3.07 -10.09 -3.59
C ALA A 118 -2.63 -8.70 -3.13
N ASP A 119 -3.21 -7.63 -3.69
CA ASP A 119 -2.97 -6.23 -3.29
C ASP A 119 -3.37 -6.00 -1.82
N ALA A 120 -4.56 -6.48 -1.43
CA ALA A 120 -5.02 -6.39 -0.05
C ALA A 120 -4.09 -7.15 0.91
N ARG A 121 -3.60 -8.34 0.52
CA ARG A 121 -2.66 -9.12 1.32
C ARG A 121 -1.30 -8.43 1.44
N ALA A 122 -0.75 -7.91 0.34
CA ALA A 122 0.52 -7.19 0.36
C ALA A 122 0.48 -5.96 1.30
N LEU A 123 -0.69 -5.33 1.43
CA LEU A 123 -0.95 -4.20 2.33
C LEU A 123 -1.22 -4.61 3.79
N THR A 124 -1.84 -5.77 4.03
CA THR A 124 -2.33 -6.18 5.37
C THR A 124 -1.51 -7.26 6.06
N ASP A 125 -0.61 -7.95 5.36
CA ASP A 125 0.20 -9.04 5.90
C ASP A 125 1.62 -8.54 6.22
N PRO A 126 1.91 -8.21 7.50
CA PRO A 126 3.27 -7.88 7.92
C PRO A 126 4.11 -9.14 8.18
N TYR A 127 3.53 -10.34 8.41
CA TYR A 127 4.29 -11.57 8.69
C TYR A 127 3.41 -12.83 8.84
N PRO A 128 3.86 -14.03 8.43
CA PRO A 128 3.12 -15.28 8.63
C PRO A 128 3.26 -15.93 10.02
N ASP A 129 4.13 -15.47 10.95
CA ASP A 129 4.38 -16.18 12.22
C ASP A 129 4.68 -15.32 13.46
N TYR A 130 3.68 -14.60 14.01
CA TYR A 130 3.78 -14.05 15.37
C TYR A 130 2.46 -14.19 16.14
N SER A 131 2.31 -15.30 16.85
CA SER A 131 1.19 -15.57 17.76
C SER A 131 1.35 -14.98 19.17
N THR A 132 2.34 -14.10 19.43
CA THR A 132 2.57 -13.57 20.79
C THR A 132 3.17 -12.16 20.79
N GLY A 133 2.46 -11.20 21.41
CA GLY A 133 3.05 -9.97 21.95
C GLY A 133 2.78 -8.66 21.20
N ASP A 134 1.79 -7.89 21.69
CA ASP A 134 1.79 -6.43 21.92
C ASP A 134 2.34 -5.43 20.87
N GLY A 135 2.50 -5.80 19.60
CA GLY A 135 2.78 -4.87 18.48
C GLY A 135 1.54 -4.37 17.72
N TRP A 136 0.35 -4.87 18.09
CA TRP A 136 -0.86 -4.89 17.26
C TRP A 136 -1.61 -3.57 17.08
N GLN A 137 -1.27 -2.51 17.83
CA GLN A 137 -2.07 -1.28 17.77
C GLN A 137 -1.78 -0.44 16.52
N ALA A 138 -0.55 -0.41 16.01
CA ALA A 138 -0.21 0.44 14.85
C ALA A 138 -0.82 -0.06 13.53
N VAL A 139 -0.85 -1.38 13.31
CA VAL A 139 -1.33 -1.99 12.06
C VAL A 139 -2.86 -2.07 11.99
N VAL A 140 -3.52 -2.31 13.13
CA VAL A 140 -4.98 -2.20 13.23
C VAL A 140 -5.42 -0.75 13.00
N ILE A 141 -4.67 0.24 13.51
CA ILE A 141 -4.92 1.66 13.22
C ILE A 141 -4.72 1.96 11.72
N LEU A 142 -3.76 1.35 11.03
CA LEU A 142 -3.53 1.56 9.58
C LEU A 142 -4.66 0.99 8.71
N SER A 143 -5.12 -0.23 9.00
CA SER A 143 -6.27 -0.83 8.29
C SER A 143 -7.59 -0.12 8.65
N GLN A 144 -7.75 0.33 9.90
CA GLN A 144 -8.93 1.06 10.33
C GLN A 144 -8.94 2.52 9.85
N ALA A 145 -7.83 3.24 9.81
CA ALA A 145 -7.77 4.62 9.34
C ALA A 145 -8.04 4.72 7.83
N LEU A 146 -7.49 3.81 7.02
CA LEU A 146 -7.79 3.75 5.58
C LEU A 146 -9.21 3.22 5.30
N GLY A 147 -9.80 2.44 6.20
CA GLY A 147 -11.20 1.99 6.14
C GLY A 147 -12.23 2.98 6.70
N LEU A 148 -11.89 3.81 7.68
CA LEU A 148 -12.78 4.79 8.33
C LEU A 148 -12.99 6.03 7.48
N ILE A 149 -12.02 6.44 6.65
CA ILE A 149 -12.14 7.59 5.76
C ILE A 149 -13.30 7.42 4.75
N VAL A 150 -13.70 6.17 4.44
CA VAL A 150 -14.82 5.89 3.52
C VAL A 150 -16.19 5.81 4.25
N ARG A 151 -16.23 5.77 5.60
CA ARG A 151 -17.46 5.50 6.35
C ARG A 151 -18.02 6.67 7.16
N LEU A 152 -17.36 7.82 7.18
CA LEU A 152 -17.91 9.02 7.80
C LEU A 152 -18.93 9.68 6.86
N ARG A 153 -20.23 9.45 7.10
CA ARG A 153 -21.26 10.39 6.64
C ARG A 153 -21.00 11.74 7.31
N PRO A 154 -21.09 12.87 6.58
CA PRO A 154 -20.99 14.17 7.21
C PRO A 154 -22.22 14.38 8.11
N GLY A 155 -22.03 14.43 9.43
CA GLY A 155 -23.12 14.84 10.34
C GLY A 155 -23.10 14.34 11.79
N GLU A 156 -22.33 13.32 12.16
CA GLU A 156 -22.36 12.79 13.54
C GLU A 156 -20.97 12.82 14.20
N ALA A 157 -20.46 14.04 14.45
CA ALA A 157 -19.42 14.25 15.44
C ALA A 157 -20.10 14.52 16.79
N ASN A 158 -20.20 13.50 17.63
CA ASN A 158 -20.65 13.65 19.01
C ASN A 158 -19.55 14.40 19.79
N LEU A 159 -19.71 15.72 19.93
CA LEU A 159 -18.82 16.55 20.74
C LEU A 159 -19.04 16.24 22.23
N PRO A 160 -17.96 16.03 23.02
CA PRO A 160 -18.09 15.90 24.46
C PRO A 160 -18.64 17.21 25.07
N PRO A 161 -19.43 17.15 26.16
CA PRO A 161 -19.98 18.35 26.76
C PRO A 161 -18.87 19.23 27.32
N GLN A 162 -18.88 20.51 26.93
CA GLN A 162 -17.96 21.53 27.43
C GLN A 162 -18.20 21.76 28.94
N PRO A 163 -17.14 21.92 29.75
CA PRO A 163 -17.30 22.21 31.16
C PRO A 163 -17.92 23.60 31.37
N SER A 164 -18.98 23.63 32.17
CA SER A 164 -19.67 24.84 32.63
C SER A 164 -18.70 25.76 33.39
N LEU A 165 -18.32 26.89 32.79
CA LEU A 165 -17.75 28.02 33.52
C LEU A 165 -18.86 28.69 34.37
N ALA A 166 -18.98 28.26 35.62
CA ALA A 166 -19.72 29.00 36.62
C ALA A 166 -18.87 30.20 37.11
N ARG A 167 -19.54 31.33 37.25
CA ARG A 167 -19.07 32.69 37.57
C ARG A 167 -18.18 32.81 38.80
#